data_AF-A0A136KGJ8-F1
#
_entry.id   AF-A0A136KGJ8-F1
#
_cell.length_a   1.000
_cell.length_b   1.000
_cell.length_c   1.000
_cell.angle_alpha   90.00
_cell.angle_beta   90.00
_cell.angle_gamma   90.00
#
_symmetry.space_group_name_H-M   'P 1'
#
loop_
_entity.id
_entity.type
_entity.pdbx_description
1 polymer ?
#
loop_
_entity_poly.entity_id
_entity_poly.type
_entity_poly.pdbx_seq_one_letter_code
_entity_poly.pdbx_strand_id
1 'polypeptide(L)'
;MVTRIFLNNQEFTFTEKDLPILIHGIDKAGSSLFTISLIAQFARNGSKILFFSRYDMAKEEFREQMRDGDLGNVISVKTGEEEDLLTTLKQTPDIQERVILLKNIDALRPDIFPAIKACHKLVISGDIDRCSFGDELRTIPFKTIIQFSPLRDSDKKHPETLQKYEGYMWGDKEGIIKIESIEEGS
;
A
#
# COMPACT_ATOMS: atom_id res chain seq x y z
N MET A 1 -8.70 -15.86 -8.39
CA MET A 1 -8.84 -14.67 -9.25
C MET A 1 -7.56 -13.87 -9.15
N VAL A 2 -6.92 -13.54 -10.27
CA VAL A 2 -5.65 -12.79 -10.25
C VAL A 2 -5.94 -11.34 -10.61
N THR A 3 -5.64 -10.41 -9.71
CA THR A 3 -5.74 -8.99 -10.00
C THR A 3 -4.43 -8.49 -10.62
N ARG A 4 -4.52 -7.89 -11.80
CA ARG A 4 -3.40 -7.25 -12.47
C ARG A 4 -3.48 -5.74 -12.36
N ILE A 5 -2.33 -5.09 -12.32
CA ILE A 5 -2.22 -3.63 -12.26
C ILE A 5 -1.83 -3.13 -13.64
N PHE A 6 -2.46 -2.03 -14.08
CA PHE A 6 -2.19 -1.38 -15.35
C PHE A 6 -1.82 0.08 -15.13
N LEU A 7 -0.81 0.56 -15.83
CA LEU A 7 -0.43 1.97 -15.94
C LEU A 7 -0.59 2.40 -17.40
N ASN A 8 -1.40 3.42 -17.67
CA ASN A 8 -1.71 3.90 -19.01
C ASN A 8 -2.16 2.76 -19.97
N ASN A 9 -3.03 1.88 -19.46
CA ASN A 9 -3.56 0.70 -20.16
C ASN A 9 -2.52 -0.37 -20.54
N GLN A 10 -1.32 -0.33 -19.97
CA GLN A 10 -0.30 -1.37 -20.10
C GLN A 10 -0.10 -2.08 -18.77
N GLU A 11 0.05 -3.41 -18.81
CA GLU A 11 0.32 -4.18 -17.59
C GLU A 11 1.59 -3.64 -16.91
N PHE A 12 1.49 -3.43 -15.61
CA PHE A 12 2.50 -2.75 -14.82
C PHE A 12 2.89 -3.61 -13.61
N THR A 13 4.20 -3.76 -13.43
CA THR A 13 4.78 -4.49 -12.32
C THR A 13 5.61 -3.55 -11.47
N PHE A 14 5.17 -3.34 -10.22
CA PHE A 14 5.96 -2.66 -9.22
C PHE A 14 7.12 -3.54 -8.76
N THR A 15 8.22 -2.87 -8.46
CA THR A 15 9.46 -3.44 -7.94
C THR A 15 9.89 -2.67 -6.71
N GLU A 16 10.86 -3.20 -5.96
CA GLU A 16 11.38 -2.47 -4.80
C GLU A 16 12.05 -1.13 -5.17
N LYS A 17 12.38 -0.92 -6.45
CA LYS A 17 12.90 0.36 -6.95
C LYS A 17 11.85 1.46 -6.94
N ASP A 18 10.57 1.14 -6.79
CA ASP A 18 9.47 2.11 -6.76
C ASP A 18 9.15 2.58 -5.33
N LEU A 19 9.79 1.98 -4.31
CA LEU A 19 9.62 2.32 -2.90
C LEU A 19 10.44 3.57 -2.49
N PRO A 20 9.99 4.32 -1.45
CA PRO A 20 8.74 4.13 -0.72
C PRO A 20 7.52 4.65 -1.49
N ILE A 21 6.36 4.01 -1.30
CA ILE A 21 5.09 4.29 -1.99
C ILE A 21 4.07 4.88 -1.01
N LEU A 22 3.45 6.01 -1.39
CA LEU A 22 2.28 6.58 -0.73
C LEU A 22 1.03 6.34 -1.58
N ILE A 23 -0.03 5.80 -0.99
CA ILE A 23 -1.32 5.58 -1.64
C ILE A 23 -2.40 6.34 -0.86
N HIS A 24 -2.80 7.48 -1.39
CA HIS A 24 -3.88 8.27 -0.82
C HIS A 24 -5.21 7.92 -1.49
N GLY A 25 -6.26 7.76 -0.68
CA GLY A 25 -7.62 7.61 -1.18
C GLY A 25 -8.64 7.69 -0.06
N ILE A 26 -9.66 8.54 -0.23
CA ILE A 26 -10.83 8.59 0.67
C ILE A 26 -11.66 7.30 0.58
N ASP A 27 -12.59 7.15 1.51
CA ASP A 27 -13.50 5.99 1.55
C ASP A 27 -14.18 5.75 0.20
N LYS A 28 -14.14 4.49 -0.25
CA LYS A 28 -14.73 3.99 -1.51
C LYS A 28 -14.11 4.53 -2.80
N ALA A 29 -12.97 5.22 -2.75
CA ALA A 29 -12.24 5.70 -3.94
C ALA A 29 -11.61 4.56 -4.77
N GLY A 30 -11.39 3.39 -4.15
CA GLY A 30 -10.79 2.22 -4.79
C GLY A 30 -9.36 1.90 -4.36
N SER A 31 -8.73 2.80 -3.59
CA SER A 31 -7.37 2.64 -3.05
C SER A 31 -7.19 1.36 -2.24
N SER A 32 -8.21 0.92 -1.48
CA SER A 32 -8.11 -0.26 -0.62
C SER A 32 -7.79 -1.54 -1.39
N LEU A 33 -8.52 -1.84 -2.47
CA LEU A 33 -8.28 -3.06 -3.25
C LEU A 33 -6.95 -2.96 -4.01
N PHE A 34 -6.67 -1.79 -4.58
CA PHE A 34 -5.40 -1.51 -5.24
C PHE A 34 -4.20 -1.78 -4.31
N THR A 35 -4.23 -1.27 -3.08
CA THR A 35 -3.17 -1.48 -2.09
C THR A 35 -2.93 -2.96 -1.80
N ILE A 36 -4.00 -3.76 -1.70
CA ILE A 36 -3.88 -5.20 -1.47
C ILE A 36 -3.29 -5.92 -2.69
N SER A 37 -3.70 -5.54 -3.89
CA SER A 37 -3.13 -6.10 -5.12
C SER A 37 -1.67 -5.73 -5.34
N LEU A 38 -1.29 -4.49 -4.97
CA LEU A 38 0.09 -4.06 -4.98
C LEU A 38 0.96 -4.91 -4.06
N ILE A 39 0.57 -5.06 -2.79
CA ILE A 39 1.39 -5.82 -1.84
C ILE A 39 1.41 -7.32 -2.16
N ALA A 40 0.31 -7.87 -2.72
CA ALA A 40 0.29 -9.22 -3.27
C ALA A 40 1.26 -9.37 -4.45
N GLN A 41 1.34 -8.39 -5.35
CA GLN A 41 2.31 -8.38 -6.45
C GLN A 41 3.76 -8.39 -5.92
N PHE A 42 4.08 -7.58 -4.90
CA PHE A 42 5.40 -7.62 -4.25
C PHE A 42 5.71 -9.00 -3.66
N ALA A 43 4.74 -9.61 -2.97
CA ALA A 43 4.90 -10.94 -2.38
C ALA A 43 5.14 -12.03 -3.45
N ARG A 44 4.34 -12.04 -4.52
CA ARG A 44 4.51 -12.98 -5.66
C ARG A 44 5.85 -12.80 -6.38
N ASN A 45 6.38 -11.58 -6.39
CA ASN A 45 7.70 -11.28 -6.93
C ASN A 45 8.85 -11.66 -5.96
N GLY A 46 8.56 -12.32 -4.84
CA GLY A 46 9.54 -12.83 -3.88
C GLY A 46 9.99 -11.84 -2.82
N SER A 47 9.34 -10.67 -2.71
CA SER A 47 9.67 -9.69 -1.67
C SER A 47 9.26 -10.22 -0.30
N LYS A 48 10.08 -9.99 0.73
CA LYS A 48 9.68 -10.24 2.12
C LYS A 48 8.68 -9.18 2.55
N ILE A 49 7.54 -9.58 3.10
CA ILE A 49 6.46 -8.65 3.45
C ILE A 49 6.28 -8.58 4.96
N LEU A 50 6.02 -7.38 5.48
CA LEU A 50 5.28 -7.18 6.72
C LEU A 50 3.98 -6.47 6.39
N PHE A 51 2.86 -7.13 6.64
CA PHE A 51 1.52 -6.67 6.31
C PHE A 51 0.79 -6.25 7.59
N PHE A 52 0.35 -5.00 7.66
CA PHE A 52 -0.55 -4.52 8.69
C PHE A 52 -1.80 -3.86 8.10
N SER A 53 -2.94 -4.25 8.66
CA SER A 53 -4.25 -3.65 8.45
C SER A 53 -5.08 -3.83 9.72
N ARG A 54 -5.82 -2.80 10.12
CA ARG A 54 -6.78 -2.88 11.24
C ARG A 54 -7.96 -3.82 10.95
N TYR A 55 -8.28 -4.01 9.67
CA TYR A 55 -9.45 -4.76 9.24
C TYR A 55 -9.06 -6.13 8.67
N ASP A 56 -9.73 -7.18 9.14
CA ASP A 56 -9.46 -8.56 8.73
C ASP A 56 -9.83 -8.84 7.28
N MET A 57 -10.86 -8.17 6.73
CA MET A 57 -11.22 -8.27 5.32
C MET A 57 -10.03 -7.98 4.37
N ALA A 58 -9.14 -7.06 4.75
CA ALA A 58 -7.95 -6.77 3.95
C ALA A 58 -6.91 -7.91 4.00
N LYS A 59 -6.80 -8.60 5.14
CA LYS A 59 -5.94 -9.78 5.29
C LYS A 59 -6.53 -10.97 4.52
N GLU A 60 -7.85 -11.13 4.55
CA GLU A 60 -8.56 -12.15 3.78
C GLU A 60 -8.41 -11.95 2.28
N GLU A 61 -8.63 -10.72 1.80
CA GLU A 61 -8.42 -10.36 0.39
C GLU A 61 -6.96 -10.61 -0.04
N PHE A 62 -5.99 -10.25 0.80
CA PHE A 62 -4.58 -10.54 0.53
C PHE A 62 -4.33 -12.04 0.41
N ARG A 63 -4.88 -12.86 1.31
CA ARG A 63 -4.76 -14.33 1.27
C ARG A 63 -5.43 -14.93 0.04
N GLU A 64 -6.58 -14.42 -0.37
CA GLU A 64 -7.28 -14.88 -1.57
C GLU A 64 -6.45 -14.59 -2.83
N GLN A 65 -5.87 -13.40 -2.94
CA GLN A 65 -4.95 -13.09 -4.03
C GLN A 65 -3.68 -13.97 -3.95
N MET A 66 -3.20 -14.28 -2.75
CA MET A 66 -2.02 -15.14 -2.55
C MET A 66 -2.33 -16.63 -2.48
N ARG A 67 -3.54 -17.10 -2.84
CA ARG A 67 -3.97 -18.49 -2.66
C ARG A 67 -3.02 -19.53 -3.27
N ASP A 68 -2.47 -19.23 -4.43
CA ASP A 68 -1.51 -20.10 -5.14
C ASP A 68 -0.04 -19.63 -5.00
N GLY A 69 0.20 -18.65 -4.11
CA GLY A 69 1.52 -18.07 -3.87
C GLY A 69 2.18 -18.57 -2.58
N ASP A 70 3.48 -18.33 -2.45
CA ASP A 70 4.23 -18.65 -1.24
C ASP A 70 4.04 -17.54 -0.19
N LEU A 71 3.49 -17.91 0.98
CA LEU A 71 3.32 -17.03 2.13
C LEU A 71 4.49 -17.12 3.14
N GLY A 72 5.49 -17.97 2.92
CA GLY A 72 6.62 -18.19 3.84
C GLY A 72 7.43 -16.92 4.14
N ASN A 73 7.43 -15.95 3.21
CA ASN A 73 8.10 -14.66 3.37
C ASN A 73 7.19 -13.53 3.88
N VAL A 74 5.94 -13.82 4.22
CA VAL A 74 4.94 -12.84 4.65
C VAL A 74 4.70 -12.92 6.15
N ILE A 75 4.92 -11.81 6.84
CA ILE A 75 4.48 -11.61 8.23
C ILE A 75 3.21 -10.76 8.19
N SER A 76 2.05 -11.38 8.40
CA SER A 76 0.82 -10.64 8.67
C SER A 76 0.69 -10.40 10.18
N VAL A 77 0.61 -9.14 10.60
CA VAL A 77 0.26 -8.82 11.98
C VAL A 77 -1.11 -9.41 12.28
N LYS A 78 -1.21 -10.20 13.35
CA LYS A 78 -2.37 -11.07 13.61
C LYS A 78 -3.62 -10.26 13.88
N THR A 79 -3.55 -9.31 14.81
CA THR A 79 -4.68 -8.46 15.19
C THR A 79 -4.69 -7.17 14.38
N GLY A 80 -5.74 -6.37 14.55
CA GLY A 80 -5.79 -4.99 14.06
C GLY A 80 -5.27 -3.97 15.07
N GLU A 81 -4.60 -4.43 16.14
CA GLU A 81 -4.14 -3.59 17.24
C GLU A 81 -2.76 -3.01 16.98
N GLU A 82 -2.59 -1.74 17.31
CA GLU A 82 -1.35 -0.98 17.09
C GLU A 82 -0.17 -1.50 17.92
N GLU A 83 -0.46 -2.08 19.08
CA GLU A 83 0.56 -2.62 19.99
C GLU A 83 1.21 -3.88 19.42
N ASP A 84 0.44 -4.67 18.69
CA ASP A 84 0.95 -5.84 17.97
C ASP A 84 1.77 -5.41 16.76
N LEU A 85 1.39 -4.33 16.07
CA LEU A 85 2.21 -3.73 15.02
C LEU A 85 3.57 -3.29 15.59
N LEU A 86 3.57 -2.47 16.64
CA LEU A 86 4.81 -1.96 17.26
C LEU A 86 5.71 -3.10 17.76
N THR A 87 5.11 -4.13 18.36
CA THR A 87 5.84 -5.31 18.82
C THR A 87 6.44 -6.07 17.65
N THR A 88 5.66 -6.30 16.59
CA THR A 88 6.12 -6.98 15.37
C THR A 88 7.27 -6.22 14.71
N LEU A 89 7.16 -4.89 14.56
CA LEU A 89 8.23 -4.04 14.01
C LEU A 89 9.54 -4.18 14.80
N LYS A 90 9.46 -4.21 16.14
CA LYS A 90 10.64 -4.33 17.02
C LYS A 90 11.26 -5.72 17.02
N GLN A 91 10.45 -6.76 16.90
CA GLN A 91 10.89 -8.16 17.05
C GLN A 91 11.32 -8.80 15.73
N THR A 92 11.02 -8.18 14.59
CA THR A 92 11.36 -8.71 13.26
C THR A 92 12.84 -8.41 12.93
N PRO A 93 13.75 -9.40 12.91
CA PRO A 93 15.19 -9.13 12.80
C PRO A 93 15.59 -8.55 11.43
N ASP A 94 14.88 -8.94 10.38
CA ASP A 94 15.12 -8.53 8.99
C ASP A 94 14.16 -7.42 8.53
N ILE A 95 13.70 -6.57 9.45
CA ILE A 95 12.69 -5.54 9.17
C ILE A 95 13.12 -4.56 8.07
N GLN A 96 14.42 -4.28 7.95
CA GLN A 96 14.95 -3.39 6.90
C GLN A 96 14.96 -4.02 5.50
N GLU A 97 14.88 -5.35 5.43
CA GLU A 97 14.80 -6.07 4.16
C GLU A 97 13.35 -6.22 3.67
N ARG A 98 12.36 -5.99 4.54
CA ARG A 98 10.93 -6.21 4.27
C ARG A 98 10.26 -5.00 3.65
N VAL A 99 9.36 -5.24 2.69
CA VAL A 99 8.35 -4.28 2.28
C VAL A 99 7.27 -4.25 3.36
N ILE A 100 7.11 -3.10 4.00
CA ILE A 100 6.19 -2.88 5.10
C ILE A 100 4.96 -2.15 4.57
N LEU A 101 3.81 -2.81 4.58
CA LEU A 101 2.53 -2.18 4.31
C LEU A 101 1.87 -1.74 5.61
N LEU A 102 1.54 -0.45 5.70
CA LEU A 102 0.64 0.11 6.71
C LEU A 102 -0.62 0.60 6.01
N LYS A 103 -1.69 -0.20 6.10
CA LYS A 103 -3.00 0.17 5.58
C LYS A 103 -3.85 0.81 6.66
N ASN A 104 -4.72 1.72 6.26
CA ASN A 104 -5.58 2.51 7.15
C ASN A 104 -4.76 3.41 8.08
N ILE A 105 -3.75 4.08 7.52
CA ILE A 105 -2.84 4.97 8.25
C ILE A 105 -3.59 6.12 8.96
N ASP A 106 -4.74 6.51 8.42
CA ASP A 106 -5.63 7.53 8.96
C ASP A 106 -6.27 7.14 10.30
N ALA A 107 -6.30 5.85 10.61
CA ALA A 107 -6.83 5.33 11.86
C ALA A 107 -5.74 5.07 12.91
N LEU A 108 -4.46 5.33 12.63
CA LEU A 108 -3.38 5.01 13.56
C LEU A 108 -3.02 6.20 14.46
N ARG A 109 -2.48 5.89 15.64
CA ARG A 109 -1.98 6.91 16.57
C ARG A 109 -0.62 7.47 16.12
N PRO A 110 -0.28 8.71 16.53
CA PRO A 110 0.97 9.37 16.16
C PRO A 110 2.26 8.65 16.55
N ASP A 111 2.24 7.82 17.60
CA ASP A 111 3.40 7.06 18.07
C ASP A 111 3.84 5.95 17.11
N ILE A 112 3.01 5.60 16.12
CA ILE A 112 3.41 4.72 15.01
C ILE A 112 4.47 5.39 14.13
N PHE A 113 4.40 6.70 13.88
CA PHE A 113 5.31 7.38 12.96
C PHE A 113 6.80 7.22 13.33
N PRO A 114 7.23 7.46 14.58
CA PRO A 114 8.61 7.21 15.01
C PRO A 114 9.10 5.78 14.75
N ALA A 115 8.23 4.77 14.81
CA ALA A 115 8.60 3.37 14.60
C ALA A 115 8.86 3.03 13.13
N ILE A 116 8.27 3.78 12.21
CA ILE A 116 8.29 3.47 10.77
C ILE A 116 9.15 4.44 9.96
N LYS A 117 9.43 5.64 10.49
CA LYS A 117 10.16 6.69 9.75
C LYS A 117 11.57 6.30 9.29
N ALA A 118 12.19 5.32 9.96
CA ALA A 118 13.52 4.82 9.61
C ALA A 118 13.48 3.67 8.59
N CYS A 119 12.30 3.16 8.25
CA CYS A 119 12.14 2.10 7.26
C CYS A 119 12.11 2.70 5.85
N HIS A 120 12.88 2.10 4.94
CA HIS A 120 13.00 2.60 3.55
C HIS A 120 12.03 1.92 2.58
N LYS A 121 11.62 0.68 2.87
CA LYS A 121 10.72 -0.12 2.03
C LYS A 121 9.28 -0.01 2.50
N LEU A 122 8.72 1.20 2.45
CA LEU A 122 7.37 1.49 2.94
C LEU A 122 6.34 1.49 1.82
N VAL A 123 5.16 0.94 2.11
CA VAL A 123 3.90 1.21 1.42
C VAL A 123 2.93 1.76 2.45
N ILE A 124 2.54 3.02 2.32
CA ILE A 124 1.60 3.67 3.23
C ILE A 124 0.29 3.89 2.51
N SER A 125 -0.83 3.48 3.11
CA SER A 125 -2.14 3.59 2.47
C SER A 125 -3.23 4.06 3.43
N GLY A 126 -4.01 5.05 3.01
CA GLY A 126 -5.20 5.54 3.71
C GLY A 126 -5.56 6.97 3.34
N ASP A 127 -6.45 7.57 4.11
CA ASP A 127 -6.82 8.99 3.95
C ASP A 127 -5.81 9.89 4.68
N ILE A 128 -4.75 10.27 3.96
CA ILE A 128 -3.65 11.08 4.52
C ILE A 128 -4.14 12.42 5.11
N ASP A 129 -5.22 12.99 4.59
CA ASP A 129 -5.77 14.26 5.10
C ASP A 129 -6.50 14.08 6.45
N ARG A 130 -6.80 12.84 6.84
CA ARG A 130 -7.35 12.46 8.15
C ARG A 130 -6.32 11.84 9.10
N CYS A 131 -5.09 11.62 8.62
CA CYS A 131 -4.04 11.00 9.42
C CYS A 131 -3.57 11.94 10.53
N SER A 132 -3.55 11.42 11.77
CA SER A 132 -3.18 12.19 12.97
C SER A 132 -1.72 12.69 12.97
N PHE A 133 -0.89 12.16 12.09
CA PHE A 133 0.50 12.54 11.84
C PHE A 133 0.76 12.76 10.34
N GLY A 134 -0.26 13.24 9.61
CA GLY A 134 -0.19 13.45 8.16
C GLY A 134 0.90 14.44 7.75
N ASP A 135 1.13 15.48 8.55
CA ASP A 135 2.18 16.49 8.28
C ASP A 135 3.57 15.86 8.38
N GLU A 136 3.83 15.05 9.41
CA GLU A 136 5.08 14.31 9.56
C GLU A 136 5.25 13.28 8.45
N LEU A 137 4.17 12.59 8.07
CA LEU A 137 4.20 11.63 6.97
C LEU A 137 4.61 12.27 5.65
N ARG A 138 4.16 13.51 5.37
CA ARG A 138 4.53 14.27 4.16
C ARG A 138 6.02 14.65 4.11
N THR A 139 6.75 14.55 5.23
CA THR A 139 8.20 14.76 5.25
C THR A 139 8.98 13.57 4.68
N ILE A 140 8.34 12.40 4.52
CA ILE A 140 8.97 11.23 3.90
C ILE A 140 9.09 11.50 2.38
N PRO A 141 10.29 11.33 1.79
CA PRO A 141 10.49 11.49 0.36
C PRO A 141 9.97 10.25 -0.39
N PHE A 142 8.64 10.16 -0.55
CA PHE A 142 8.01 9.09 -1.32
C PHE A 142 8.47 9.13 -2.78
N LYS A 143 9.02 8.01 -3.24
CA LYS A 143 9.44 7.86 -4.63
C LYS A 143 8.25 7.72 -5.56
N THR A 144 7.20 7.05 -5.08
CA THR A 144 5.95 6.90 -5.81
C THR A 144 4.79 7.41 -4.96
N ILE A 145 3.93 8.23 -5.56
CA ILE A 145 2.70 8.72 -4.94
C ILE A 145 1.54 8.35 -5.85
N ILE A 146 0.54 7.68 -5.29
CA ILE A 146 -0.67 7.24 -6.01
C ILE A 146 -1.86 7.89 -5.33
N GLN A 147 -2.65 8.65 -6.10
CA GLN A 147 -3.82 9.35 -5.58
C GLN A 147 -5.08 8.81 -6.26
N PHE A 148 -5.99 8.24 -5.46
CA PHE A 148 -7.36 7.87 -5.87
C PHE A 148 -8.39 8.97 -5.54
N SER A 149 -7.96 10.00 -4.83
CA SER A 149 -8.72 11.20 -4.51
C SER A 149 -7.76 12.39 -4.37
N PRO A 150 -8.26 13.64 -4.42
CA PRO A 150 -7.42 14.81 -4.18
C PRO A 150 -6.75 14.76 -2.81
N LEU A 151 -5.43 14.95 -2.79
CA LEU A 151 -4.62 15.07 -1.58
C LEU A 151 -4.39 16.56 -1.29
N ARG A 152 -4.80 17.06 -0.11
CA ARG A 152 -4.58 18.47 0.26
C ARG A 152 -3.09 18.81 0.30
N ASP A 153 -2.79 20.06 -0.03
CA ASP A 153 -1.45 20.66 0.05
C ASP A 153 -0.36 19.87 -0.70
N SER A 154 -0.76 19.11 -1.73
CA SER A 154 0.16 18.39 -2.61
C SER A 154 0.49 19.23 -3.84
N ASP A 155 1.77 19.24 -4.23
CA ASP A 155 2.22 19.75 -5.53
C ASP A 155 1.75 18.85 -6.69
N LYS A 156 1.40 17.60 -6.38
CA LYS A 156 0.89 16.60 -7.33
C LYS A 156 -0.61 16.79 -7.52
N LYS A 157 -0.99 17.38 -8.64
CA LYS A 157 -2.40 17.68 -8.97
C LYS A 157 -3.16 16.42 -9.32
N HIS A 158 -4.16 16.06 -8.51
CA HIS A 158 -5.09 15.00 -8.86
C HIS A 158 -5.88 15.35 -10.13
N PRO A 159 -5.92 14.48 -11.17
CA PRO A 159 -6.74 14.74 -12.35
C PRO A 159 -8.23 14.73 -12.02
N GLU A 160 -9.00 15.69 -12.58
CA GLU A 160 -10.45 15.78 -12.33
C GLU A 160 -11.26 14.67 -13.01
N THR A 161 -10.66 13.96 -13.98
CA THR A 161 -11.35 13.02 -14.87
C THR A 161 -11.21 11.56 -14.48
N LEU A 162 -10.63 11.24 -13.31
CA LEU A 162 -10.45 9.84 -12.91
C LEU A 162 -11.79 9.15 -12.64
N GLN A 163 -11.95 7.96 -13.20
CA GLN A 163 -13.10 7.11 -12.92
C GLN A 163 -12.94 6.39 -11.59
N LYS A 164 -14.03 5.79 -11.09
CA LYS A 164 -13.99 4.96 -9.89
C LYS A 164 -13.02 3.80 -10.09
N TYR A 165 -12.18 3.52 -9.09
CA TYR A 165 -11.09 2.54 -9.13
C TYR A 165 -9.91 2.90 -10.03
N GLU A 166 -9.87 4.11 -10.57
CA GLU A 166 -8.67 4.69 -11.15
C GLU A 166 -7.97 5.59 -10.13
N GLY A 167 -6.65 5.50 -10.10
CA GLY A 167 -5.79 6.47 -9.43
C GLY A 167 -4.88 7.15 -10.44
N TYR A 168 -4.15 8.16 -10.01
CA TYR A 168 -3.04 8.72 -10.77
C TYR A 168 -1.73 8.49 -10.02
N MET A 169 -0.76 7.92 -10.71
CA MET A 169 0.58 7.65 -10.20
C MET A 169 1.53 8.79 -10.58
N TRP A 170 2.34 9.21 -9.63
CA TRP A 170 3.46 10.13 -9.75
C TRP A 170 4.74 9.42 -9.30
N GLY A 171 5.86 9.60 -10.01
CA GLY A 171 7.15 8.98 -9.69
C GLY A 171 8.07 8.93 -10.91
N ASP A 172 8.95 7.93 -10.99
CA ASP A 172 9.78 7.69 -12.21
C ASP A 172 8.92 7.44 -13.46
N LYS A 173 7.66 7.00 -13.26
CA LYS A 173 6.63 6.84 -14.27
C LYS A 173 5.37 7.52 -13.77
N GLU A 174 4.57 8.03 -14.70
CA GLU A 174 3.35 8.77 -14.37
C GLU A 174 2.19 8.35 -15.26
N GLY A 175 0.97 8.47 -14.72
CA GLY A 175 -0.25 8.20 -15.48
C GLY A 175 -1.39 7.58 -14.69
N ILE A 176 -2.44 7.23 -15.43
CA ILE A 176 -3.63 6.59 -14.87
C ILE A 176 -3.28 5.16 -14.50
N ILE A 177 -3.51 4.81 -13.25
CA ILE A 177 -3.31 3.47 -12.71
C ILE A 177 -4.65 2.85 -12.33
N LYS A 178 -4.83 1.57 -12.69
CA LYS A 178 -6.04 0.82 -12.37
C LYS A 178 -5.72 -0.65 -12.15
N ILE A 179 -6.69 -1.36 -11.58
CA ILE A 179 -6.65 -2.81 -11.43
C ILE A 179 -7.74 -3.46 -12.26
N GLU A 180 -7.44 -4.62 -12.81
CA GLU A 180 -8.43 -5.47 -13.48
C GLU A 180 -8.32 -6.89 -12.91
N SER A 181 -9.46 -7.45 -12.54
CA SER A 181 -9.57 -8.84 -12.09
C SER A 181 -9.66 -9.75 -13.30
N ILE A 182 -8.79 -10.74 -13.37
CA ILE A 182 -8.78 -11.75 -14.44
C ILE A 182 -9.15 -13.09 -13.82
N GLU A 183 -10.18 -13.71 -14.37
CA GLU A 183 -10.49 -15.11 -14.12
C GLU A 183 -9.51 -15.95 -14.92
N GLU A 184 -8.65 -16.70 -14.21
CA GLU A 184 -7.85 -17.73 -14.85
C GLU A 184 -8.74 -18.95 -15.08
N GLY A 185 -9.19 -19.11 -16.33
CA GLY A 185 -9.66 -20.35 -16.96
C GLY A 185 -10.55 -21.29 -16.13
N SER A 186 -11.84 -21.27 -16.43
CA SER A 186 -12.77 -22.41 -16.30
C SER A 186 -12.33 -23.61 -17.13
#